data_AF-A0A4Q3SG01-F1
#
_entry.id   AF-A0A4Q3SG01-F1
#
_cell.length_a   1.000
_cell.length_b   1.000
_cell.length_c   1.000
_cell.angle_alpha   90.00
_cell.angle_beta   90.00
_cell.angle_gamma   90.00
#
_symmetry.space_group_name_H-M   'P 1'
#
loop_
_entity.id
_entity.type
_entity.pdbx_description
1 polymer ?
#
loop_
_entity_poly.entity_id
_entity_poly.type
_entity_poly.pdbx_seq_one_letter_code
_entity_poly.pdbx_strand_id
1 'polypeptide(L)'
;MRLCAGKSSGYYLNRLTEELIAFLTPWNNDQKETTNFSSKIYLSSIISFIDAREYVDFVTDIEMNQYAEDDQGNKTFTIAANGTRALFETELPAPHAILASAPEHLIKII
;
A
#
# COMPACT_ATOMS: atom_id res chain seq x y z
N MET A 1 5.93 9.68 9.14
CA MET A 1 4.77 10.59 8.87
C MET A 1 4.43 11.39 10.12
N ARG A 2 3.78 12.54 9.97
CA ARG A 2 3.29 13.37 11.09
C ARG A 2 1.76 13.49 11.06
N LEU A 3 1.14 13.44 12.23
CA LEU A 3 -0.31 13.65 12.40
C LEU A 3 -0.60 15.11 12.80
N CYS A 4 -1.80 15.59 12.44
CA CYS A 4 -2.29 16.89 12.89
C CYS A 4 -2.33 16.98 14.43
N ALA A 5 -2.10 18.18 14.97
CA ALA A 5 -2.05 18.40 16.42
C ALA A 5 -3.32 17.93 17.14
N GLY A 6 -3.15 17.25 18.29
CA GLY A 6 -4.27 16.78 19.13
C GLY A 6 -4.87 15.43 18.72
N LYS A 7 -4.24 14.68 17.83
CA LYS A 7 -4.73 13.37 17.35
C LYS A 7 -3.99 12.21 18.05
N SER A 8 -4.72 11.19 18.51
CA SER A 8 -4.14 9.99 19.16
C SER A 8 -3.44 9.10 18.14
N SER A 9 -2.12 8.97 18.26
CA SER A 9 -1.27 8.29 17.28
C SER A 9 -1.69 6.85 16.98
N GLY A 10 -2.02 6.05 18.00
CA GLY A 10 -2.38 4.65 17.80
C GLY A 10 -3.70 4.44 17.05
N TYR A 11 -4.71 5.26 17.31
CA TYR A 11 -6.02 5.13 16.66
C TYR A 11 -5.95 5.46 15.17
N TYR A 12 -5.32 6.59 14.82
CA TYR A 12 -5.20 7.01 13.42
C TYR A 12 -4.22 6.15 12.63
N LEU A 13 -3.25 5.51 13.29
CA LEU A 13 -2.39 4.52 12.66
C LEU A 13 -3.19 3.29 12.20
N ASN A 14 -3.99 2.71 13.10
CA ASN A 14 -4.84 1.56 12.77
C ASN A 14 -5.85 1.91 11.69
N ARG A 15 -6.49 3.07 11.80
CA ARG A 15 -7.43 3.57 10.79
C ARG A 15 -6.77 3.74 9.43
N LEU A 16 -5.57 4.32 9.36
CA LEU A 16 -4.85 4.49 8.11
C LEU A 16 -4.47 3.13 7.49
N THR A 17 -4.06 2.16 8.30
CA THR A 17 -3.77 0.80 7.85
C THR A 17 -5.01 0.15 7.23
N GLU A 18 -6.16 0.21 7.89
CA GLU A 18 -7.43 -0.33 7.37
C GLU A 18 -7.84 0.35 6.06
N GLU A 19 -7.74 1.67 5.99
CA GLU A 19 -8.05 2.46 4.80
C GLU A 19 -7.09 2.13 3.63
N LEU A 20 -5.80 1.94 3.91
CA LEU A 20 -4.80 1.52 2.90
C LEU A 20 -5.07 0.10 2.40
N ILE A 21 -5.44 -0.84 3.28
CA ILE A 21 -5.82 -2.19 2.88
C ILE A 21 -7.02 -2.14 1.94
N ALA A 22 -8.06 -1.38 2.28
CA ALA A 22 -9.24 -1.22 1.44
C ALA A 22 -8.93 -0.57 0.08
N PHE A 23 -8.06 0.45 0.07
CA PHE A 23 -7.64 1.13 -1.16
C PHE A 23 -6.82 0.23 -2.09
N LEU A 24 -5.91 -0.56 -1.52
CA LEU A 24 -5.03 -1.47 -2.27
C LEU A 24 -5.70 -2.81 -2.59
N THR A 25 -6.84 -3.12 -1.97
CA THR A 25 -7.57 -4.41 -2.11
C THR A 25 -9.04 -4.19 -2.49
N PRO A 26 -9.35 -3.44 -3.57
CA PRO A 26 -10.73 -3.07 -3.90
C PRO A 26 -11.65 -4.28 -4.15
N TRP A 27 -11.12 -5.43 -4.59
CA TRP A 27 -11.91 -6.67 -4.80
C TRP A 27 -12.32 -7.38 -3.50
N ASN A 28 -11.79 -6.99 -2.34
CA ASN A 28 -12.14 -7.58 -1.04
C ASN A 28 -13.32 -6.86 -0.37
N ASN A 29 -13.86 -5.81 -0.98
CA ASN A 29 -15.12 -5.22 -0.55
C ASN A 29 -16.27 -5.92 -1.30
N ASP A 30 -17.26 -6.42 -0.55
CA ASP A 30 -18.51 -7.01 -1.08
C ASP A 30 -19.31 -6.07 -2.01
N GLN A 31 -18.93 -4.79 -2.08
CA GLN A 31 -19.44 -3.86 -3.09
C GLN A 31 -18.73 -4.13 -4.41
N LYS A 32 -19.46 -4.82 -5.31
CA LYS A 32 -19.18 -5.05 -6.73
C LYS A 32 -19.05 -3.74 -7.54
N GLU A 33 -18.18 -2.84 -7.15
CA GLU A 33 -17.69 -1.81 -8.04
C GLU A 33 -16.66 -2.51 -8.93
N THR A 34 -17.03 -2.71 -10.20
CA THR A 34 -16.14 -3.14 -11.28
C THR A 34 -15.05 -2.10 -11.50
N THR A 35 -14.14 -1.97 -10.53
CA THR A 35 -13.00 -1.08 -10.64
C THR A 35 -12.07 -1.72 -11.64
N ASN A 36 -11.88 -1.02 -12.77
CA ASN A 36 -10.91 -1.39 -13.78
C ASN A 36 -9.59 -1.71 -13.08
N PHE A 37 -9.17 -2.96 -13.21
CA PHE A 37 -7.91 -3.47 -12.70
C PHE A 37 -6.80 -2.74 -13.46
N SER A 38 -6.45 -1.54 -13.01
CA SER A 38 -5.24 -0.87 -13.46
C SER A 38 -4.13 -1.82 -13.10
N SER A 39 -3.49 -2.39 -14.12
CA SER A 39 -2.43 -3.39 -14.01
C SER A 39 -1.22 -2.93 -13.19
N LYS A 40 -1.21 -1.66 -12.78
CA LYS A 40 -0.17 -1.03 -11.98
C LYS A 40 -0.76 -0.17 -10.87
N ILE A 41 -0.21 -0.33 -9.68
CA ILE A 41 -0.34 0.59 -8.54
C ILE A 41 0.93 1.44 -8.52
N TYR A 42 0.77 2.76 -8.47
CA TYR A 42 1.87 3.70 -8.40
C TYR A 42 2.09 4.18 -6.97
N LEU A 43 3.35 4.34 -6.56
CA LEU A 43 3.71 4.90 -5.26
C LEU A 43 3.11 6.31 -5.08
N SER A 44 3.07 7.11 -6.15
CA SER A 44 2.47 8.45 -6.13
C SER A 44 0.96 8.44 -5.81
N SER A 45 0.24 7.40 -6.23
CA SER A 45 -1.17 7.22 -5.88
C SER A 45 -1.36 6.90 -4.40
N ILE A 46 -0.45 6.12 -3.82
CA ILE A 46 -0.44 5.83 -2.37
C ILE A 46 -0.15 7.09 -1.57
N ILE A 47 0.87 7.87 -1.98
CA ILE A 47 1.21 9.16 -1.34
C ILE A 47 -0.01 10.09 -1.39
N SER A 48 -0.60 10.28 -2.57
CA SER A 48 -1.76 11.16 -2.75
C SER A 48 -2.95 10.73 -1.89
N PHE A 49 -3.15 9.42 -1.73
CA PHE A 49 -4.21 8.88 -0.87
C PHE A 49 -3.96 9.19 0.61
N ILE A 50 -2.72 9.05 1.10
CA ILE A 50 -2.36 9.34 2.49
C ILE A 50 -2.45 10.86 2.76
N ASP A 51 -1.94 11.69 1.86
CA ASP A 51 -1.95 13.16 1.98
C ASP A 51 -3.38 13.75 1.95
N ALA A 52 -4.33 13.06 1.34
CA ALA A 52 -5.73 13.47 1.33
C ALA A 52 -6.46 13.28 2.68
N ARG A 53 -5.81 12.72 3.70
CA ARG A 53 -6.43 12.46 5.01
C ARG A 53 -6.30 13.67 5.92
N GLU A 54 -7.43 14.17 6.43
CA GLU A 54 -7.48 15.33 7.35
C GLU A 54 -6.70 15.17 8.66
N TYR A 55 -6.35 13.92 9.02
CA TYR A 55 -5.57 13.60 10.21
C TYR A 55 -4.07 13.47 9.95
N VAL A 56 -3.64 13.51 8.69
CA VAL A 56 -2.23 13.52 8.26
C VAL A 56 -1.81 14.96 7.98
N ASP A 57 -0.67 15.37 8.53
CA ASP A 57 -0.06 16.68 8.27
C ASP A 57 0.88 16.58 7.05
N PHE A 58 1.79 15.59 7.06
CA PHE A 58 2.62 15.25 5.90
C PHE A 58 3.27 13.86 6.00
N VAL A 59 3.61 13.30 4.84
CA VAL A 59 4.42 12.09 4.68
C VAL A 59 5.90 12.45 4.53
N THR A 60 6.78 11.76 5.24
CA THR A 60 8.22 12.05 5.28
C THR A 60 9.06 11.10 4.45
N ASP A 61 8.73 9.82 4.53
CA ASP A 61 9.41 8.75 3.82
C ASP A 61 8.40 7.64 3.56
N ILE A 62 8.47 7.05 2.37
CA ILE A 62 7.58 5.98 1.94
C ILE A 62 8.34 5.01 1.04
N GLU A 63 8.19 3.73 1.32
CA GLU A 63 8.81 2.66 0.56
C GLU A 63 7.74 1.65 0.18
N MET A 64 7.55 1.44 -1.13
CA MET A 64 6.70 0.37 -1.64
C MET A 64 7.55 -0.86 -1.93
N ASN A 65 7.20 -1.95 -1.26
CA ASN A 65 7.77 -3.28 -1.46
C ASN A 65 6.71 -4.19 -2.07
N GLN A 66 7.08 -5.01 -3.04
CA GLN A 66 6.21 -6.03 -3.61
C GLN A 66 6.83 -7.41 -3.40
N TYR A 67 6.00 -8.41 -3.15
CA TYR A 67 6.40 -9.80 -3.16
C TYR A 67 5.33 -10.69 -3.79
N ALA A 68 5.74 -11.80 -4.37
CA ALA A 68 4.89 -12.92 -4.73
C ALA A 68 5.07 -14.03 -3.70
N GLU A 69 3.99 -14.73 -3.37
CA GLU A 69 3.99 -15.89 -2.48
C GLU A 69 3.66 -17.15 -3.30
N ASP A 70 4.46 -18.21 -3.16
CA ASP A 70 4.19 -19.49 -3.81
C ASP A 70 3.26 -20.39 -2.98
N ASP A 71 2.86 -21.53 -3.53
CA ASP A 71 1.98 -22.50 -2.87
C ASP A 71 2.58 -23.08 -1.56
N GLN A 72 3.88 -22.89 -1.33
CA GLN A 72 4.59 -23.31 -0.12
C GLN A 72 4.76 -22.18 0.90
N GLY A 73 4.24 -20.99 0.62
CA GLY A 73 4.35 -19.80 1.47
C GLY A 73 5.68 -19.05 1.36
N ASN A 74 6.52 -19.38 0.37
CA ASN A 74 7.79 -18.67 0.17
C ASN A 74 7.53 -17.32 -0.49
N LYS A 75 8.08 -16.26 0.11
CA LYS A 75 7.95 -14.89 -0.40
C LYS A 75 9.15 -14.52 -1.26
N THR A 76 8.90 -14.23 -2.53
CA THR A 76 9.90 -13.68 -3.46
C THR A 76 9.65 -12.19 -3.65
N PHE A 77 10.56 -11.35 -3.16
CA PHE A 77 10.46 -9.90 -3.31
C PHE A 77 10.86 -9.45 -4.71
N THR A 78 10.08 -8.54 -5.29
CA THR A 78 10.43 -7.85 -6.53
C THR A 78 11.58 -6.89 -6.26
N ILE A 79 12.60 -6.90 -7.12
CA ILE A 79 13.76 -6.00 -7.07
C ILE A 79 13.67 -5.03 -8.25
N ALA A 80 13.69 -3.74 -7.95
CA ALA A 80 13.69 -2.68 -8.95
C ALA A 80 14.97 -2.73 -9.81
N ALA A 81 14.95 -2.11 -10.98
CA ALA A 81 16.09 -2.06 -11.90
C ALA A 81 17.38 -1.49 -11.27
N ASN A 82 17.26 -0.67 -10.22
CA ASN A 82 18.39 -0.11 -9.46
C ASN A 82 18.94 -1.08 -8.38
N GLY A 83 18.44 -2.31 -8.29
CA GLY A 83 18.85 -3.31 -7.31
C GLY A 83 18.24 -3.14 -5.92
N THR A 84 17.33 -2.18 -5.73
CA THR A 84 16.65 -1.94 -4.45
C THR A 84 15.25 -2.57 -4.43
N ARG A 85 14.66 -2.69 -3.25
CA ARG A 85 13.28 -3.16 -3.10
C ARG A 85 12.25 -2.02 -3.14
N ALA A 86 12.72 -0.78 -3.26
CA ALA A 86 11.90 0.42 -3.32
C ALA A 86 11.35 0.59 -4.75
N LEU A 87 10.06 0.30 -4.91
CA LEU A 87 9.37 0.36 -6.18
C LEU A 87 8.63 1.69 -6.34
N PHE A 88 8.59 2.21 -7.57
CA PHE A 88 7.75 3.37 -7.93
C PHE A 88 6.40 2.95 -8.53
N GLU A 89 6.34 1.75 -9.09
CA GLU A 89 5.15 1.10 -9.62
C GLU A 89 5.23 -0.42 -9.42
N THR A 90 4.09 -1.08 -9.29
CA THR A 90 4.03 -2.55 -9.19
C THR A 90 4.26 -3.21 -10.54
N GLU A 91 4.90 -4.37 -10.53
CA GLU A 91 5.03 -5.23 -11.71
C GLU A 91 4.14 -6.46 -11.55
N LEU A 92 3.30 -6.78 -12.54
CA LEU A 92 2.54 -8.02 -12.51
C LEU A 92 3.49 -9.19 -12.81
N PRO A 93 3.66 -10.16 -11.90
CA PRO A 93 4.53 -11.30 -12.15
C PRO A 93 3.95 -12.23 -13.23
N ALA A 94 2.63 -12.18 -13.48
CA ALA A 94 1.96 -12.94 -14.50
C ALA A 94 0.67 -12.24 -15.01
N PRO A 95 0.21 -12.53 -16.24
CA PRO A 95 -1.03 -11.95 -16.80
C PRO A 95 -2.31 -12.22 -15.99
N HIS A 96 -2.31 -13.25 -15.12
CA HIS A 96 -3.45 -13.65 -14.29
C HIS A 96 -3.21 -13.41 -12.79
N ALA A 97 -2.15 -12.69 -12.42
CA ALA A 97 -1.88 -12.36 -11.04
C ALA A 97 -2.80 -11.23 -10.57
N ILE A 98 -3.32 -11.37 -9.35
CA ILE A 98 -4.06 -10.31 -8.65
C ILE A 98 -3.08 -9.73 -7.64
N LEU A 99 -2.76 -8.44 -7.78
CA LEU A 99 -2.04 -7.70 -6.74
C LEU A 99 -2.92 -7.66 -5.51
N ALA A 100 -2.37 -7.68 -4.30
CA ALA A 100 -3.12 -7.51 -3.06
C ALA A 100 -2.32 -6.69 -2.05
N SER A 101 -3.02 -6.02 -1.14
CA SER A 101 -2.36 -5.36 -0.02
C SER A 101 -1.67 -6.40 0.87
N ALA A 102 -0.47 -6.07 1.35
CA ALA A 102 0.19 -6.88 2.36
C ALA A 102 -0.65 -6.92 3.64
N PRO A 103 -0.67 -8.04 4.38
CA PRO A 103 -1.42 -8.15 5.63
C PRO A 103 -0.89 -7.20 6.71
N GLU A 104 0.37 -6.78 6.63
CA GLU A 104 0.99 -5.85 7.56
C GLU A 104 1.70 -4.71 6.80
N HIS A 105 1.40 -3.47 7.22
CA HIS A 105 2.06 -2.26 6.75
C HIS A 105 2.87 -1.66 7.89
N LEU A 106 4.18 -1.47 7.69
CA LEU A 106 5.03 -0.82 8.68
C LEU A 106 4.90 0.69 8.56
N ILE A 107 4.07 1.30 9.40
CA ILE A 107 3.88 2.76 9.42
C ILE A 107 4.52 3.33 10.70
N LYS A 108 5.45 4.26 10.53
CA LYS A 108 6.14 4.94 11.65
C LYS A 108 5.80 6.43 11.70
N ILE A 109 5.45 6.89 12.90
CA ILE A 109 5.33 8.31 13.22
C ILE A 109 6.68 8.74 13.77
N ILE A 110 7.25 9.81 13.20
CA ILE A 110 8.53 10.39 13.63
C ILE A 110 8.32 11.76 14.24
#